data_AF-A0AAE4AF21-F1
#
_entry.id   AF-A0AAE4AF21-F1
#
_cell.length_a   1.000
_cell.length_b   1.000
_cell.length_c   1.000
_cell.angle_alpha   90.00
_cell.angle_beta   90.00
_cell.angle_gamma   90.00
#
_symmetry.space_group_name_H-M   'P 1'
#
loop_
_entity.id
_entity.type
_entity.pdbx_description
1 polymer ?
#
loop_
_entity_poly.entity_id
_entity_poly.type
_entity_poly.pdbx_seq_one_letter_code
_entity_poly.pdbx_strand_id
1 'polypeptide(L)' 'MDVVDFAKHVYKQLQEREQELSSALVAGTPKDWESYKTIVGEIQGLSFAQDEIRTLLENSSYHDDGFDGSG' A
#
# COMPACT_ATOMS: atom_id res chain seq x y z
N MET A 1 12.21 13.60 7.41
CA MET A 1 11.61 12.32 6.99
C MET A 1 12.62 11.68 6.08
N ASP A 2 13.19 10.54 6.50
CA ASP A 2 14.03 9.76 5.59
C ASP A 2 13.16 9.00 4.57
N VAL A 3 13.80 8.30 3.63
CA VAL A 3 13.08 7.56 2.57
C VAL A 3 12.21 6.42 3.13
N VAL A 4 12.63 5.82 4.25
CA VAL A 4 11.90 4.72 4.92
C VAL A 4 10.65 5.28 5.58
N ASP A 5 10.77 6.39 6.30
CA ASP A 5 9.65 7.10 6.90
C ASP A 5 8.66 7.55 5.81
N PHE A 6 9.16 8.12 4.71
CA PHE A 6 8.34 8.52 3.57
C PHE A 6 7.53 7.34 3.01
N ALA A 7 8.20 6.22 2.74
CA ALA A 7 7.55 5.00 2.25
C ALA A 7 6.50 4.46 3.23
N LYS A 8 6.79 4.46 4.55
CA LYS A 8 5.81 4.07 5.60
C LYS A 8 4.59 5.00 5.62
N HIS A 9 4.79 6.30 5.44
CA HIS A 9 3.69 7.26 5.39
C HIS A 9 2.81 7.06 4.15
N VAL A 10 3.43 6.86 2.98
CA VAL A 10 2.69 6.54 1.74
C VAL A 10 1.93 5.22 1.91
N TYR A 11 2.58 4.18 2.43
CA TYR A 11 1.94 2.88 2.70
C TYR A 11 0.67 3.05 3.55
N LYS A 12 0.76 3.82 4.64
CA LYS A 12 -0.38 4.11 5.52
C LYS A 12 -1.51 4.84 4.79
N GLN A 13 -1.19 5.84 3.97
CA GLN A 13 -2.19 6.56 3.18
C GLN A 13 -2.92 5.63 2.19
N LEU A 14 -2.20 4.71 1.53
CA LEU A 14 -2.81 3.73 0.62
C LEU A 14 -3.73 2.76 1.37
N GLN A 15 -3.29 2.27 2.53
CA GLN A 15 -4.06 1.38 3.38
C GLN A 15 -5.36 2.04 3.88
N GLU A 16 -5.30 3.29 4.32
CA GLU A 16 -6.48 4.04 4.75
C GLU A 16 -7.51 4.17 3.61
N ARG A 17 -7.05 4.45 2.38
CA ARG A 17 -7.94 4.52 1.21
C ARG A 17 -8.54 3.17 0.84
N GLU A 18 -7.77 2.09 0.88
CA GLU A 18 -8.29 0.75 0.63
C GLU A 18 -9.41 0.41 1.64
N GLN A 19 -9.22 0.79 2.90
CA GLN A 19 -10.21 0.56 3.95
C GLN A 19 -11.47 1.41 3.79
N GLU A 20 -11.34 2.67 3.36
CA GLU A 20 -12.47 3.53 3.00
C GLU A 20 -13.29 2.92 1.87
N LEU A 21 -12.65 2.49 0.78
CA LEU A 21 -13.31 1.89 -0.37
C LEU A 21 -13.96 0.55 -0.02
N SER A 22 -13.28 -0.28 0.76
CA SER A 22 -13.83 -1.55 1.26
C SER A 22 -15.07 -1.32 2.10
N SER A 23 -15.05 -0.30 2.97
CA SER A 23 -16.22 0.08 3.77
C SER A 23 -17.36 0.59 2.89
N ALA A 24 -17.06 1.36 1.84
CA ALA A 24 -18.06 1.83 0.88
C ALA A 24 -18.74 0.68 0.12
N LEU A 25 -17.98 -0.37 -0.24
CA LEU A 25 -18.54 -1.60 -0.84
C LEU A 25 -19.48 -2.32 0.13
N VAL A 26 -19.06 -2.52 1.38
CA VAL A 26 -19.88 -3.18 2.42
C VAL A 26 -21.16 -2.39 2.70
N ALA A 27 -21.09 -1.05 2.69
CA ALA A 27 -22.23 -0.17 2.87
C ALA A 27 -23.19 -0.13 1.67
N GLY A 28 -22.87 -0.79 0.56
CA GLY A 28 -23.69 -0.77 -0.66
C GLY A 28 -23.67 0.59 -1.37
N THR A 29 -22.58 1.36 -1.24
CA THR A 29 -22.39 2.66 -1.89
C THR A 29 -22.46 2.60 -3.43
N PRO A 30 -21.88 1.59 -4.12
CA PRO A 30 -21.95 1.50 -5.57
C PRO A 30 -23.40 1.33 -6.05
N LYS A 31 -23.84 2.18 -6.97
CA LYS A 31 -25.22 2.18 -7.48
C LYS A 31 -25.44 1.23 -8.65
N ASP A 32 -24.37 0.84 -9.31
CA ASP A 32 -24.37 -0.02 -10.48
C ASP A 32 -23.07 -0.84 -10.58
N TRP A 33 -23.07 -1.76 -11.54
CA TRP A 33 -21.95 -2.67 -11.78
C TRP A 33 -20.68 -1.95 -12.25
N GLU A 34 -20.82 -0.81 -12.93
CA GLU A 34 -19.66 -0.03 -13.39
C GLU A 34 -18.96 0.62 -12.22
N SER A 35 -19.72 1.26 -11.33
CA SER A 35 -19.25 1.84 -10.07
C SER A 35 -18.58 0.80 -9.18
N TYR A 36 -19.18 -0.39 -9.06
CA TYR A 36 -18.59 -1.50 -8.31
C TYR A 36 -17.24 -1.93 -8.90
N LYS A 37 -17.17 -2.14 -10.22
CA LYS A 37 -15.92 -2.54 -10.89
C LYS A 37 -14.82 -1.51 -10.73
N THR A 38 -15.15 -0.22 -10.82
CA THR A 38 -14.19 0.87 -10.61
C THR A 38 -13.59 0.80 -9.21
N ILE A 39 -14.44 0.68 -8.18
CA ILE A 39 -13.98 0.62 -6.78
C ILE A 39 -13.13 -0.64 -6.54
N VAL A 40 -13.54 -1.79 -7.05
CA VAL A 40 -12.75 -3.04 -6.94
C VAL A 40 -11.41 -2.91 -7.66
N GLY A 41 -11.37 -2.29 -8.84
CA GLY A 41 -10.13 -2.04 -9.58
C GLY A 41 -9.17 -1.10 -8.83
N GLU A 42 -9.73 -0.08 -8.17
CA GLU A 42 -8.95 0.82 -7.31
C GLU A 42 -8.36 0.07 -6.10
N ILE A 43 -9.17 -0.73 -5.39
CA ILE A 43 -8.70 -1.60 -4.30
C ILE A 43 -7.55 -2.52 -4.77
N GLN A 44 -7.69 -3.15 -5.94
CA GLN A 44 -6.63 -3.99 -6.51
C GLN A 44 -5.34 -3.21 -6.77
N GLY A 45 -5.44 -2.00 -7.31
CA GLY A 45 -4.28 -1.14 -7.55
C GLY A 45 -3.60 -0.69 -6.24
N LEU A 46 -4.39 -0.36 -5.22
CA LEU A 46 -3.89 0.00 -3.89
C LEU A 46 -3.18 -1.17 -3.20
N SER A 47 -3.75 -2.38 -3.28
CA SER A 47 -3.13 -3.60 -2.74
C SER A 47 -1.81 -3.89 -3.44
N PHE A 48 -1.75 -3.80 -4.77
CA PHE A 48 -0.53 -4.01 -5.53
C PHE A 48 0.57 -3.02 -5.14
N ALA A 49 0.24 -1.72 -5.05
CA ALA A 49 1.19 -0.70 -4.65
C ALA A 49 1.72 -0.91 -3.20
N GLN A 50 0.87 -1.37 -2.29
CA GLN A 50 1.27 -1.71 -0.92
C GLN A 50 2.26 -2.88 -0.88
N ASP A 51 2.04 -3.92 -1.68
CA ASP A 51 2.94 -5.07 -1.76
C ASP A 51 4.31 -4.70 -2.35
N GLU A 52 4.34 -3.84 -3.37
CA GLU A 52 5.59 -3.30 -3.93
C GLU A 52 6.37 -2.47 -2.89
N ILE A 53 5.69 -1.58 -2.17
CA ILE A 53 6.33 -0.78 -1.11
C ILE A 53 6.88 -1.68 0.00
N ARG A 54 6.13 -2.71 0.41
CA ARG A 54 6.60 -3.68 1.40
C ARG A 54 7.85 -4.40 0.92
N THR A 55 7.83 -4.90 -0.32
CA THR A 55 8.95 -5.61 -0.94
C THR A 55 10.21 -4.74 -0.99
N LEU A 56 10.07 -3.47 -1.36
CA LEU A 56 11.18 -2.51 -1.39
C LEU A 56 11.74 -2.21 0.00
N LEU A 57 10.87 -2.05 1.00
CA LEU A 57 11.27 -1.79 2.39
C LEU A 57 11.97 -3.00 3.01
N GLU A 58 11.47 -4.22 2.79
CA GLU A 58 12.09 -5.45 3.25
C GLU A 58 13.50 -5.61 2.65
N ASN A 59 13.63 -5.43 1.33
CA ASN A 59 14.94 -5.44 0.66
C ASN A 59 15.90 -4.35 1.15
N SER A 60 15.37 -3.18 1.52
CA SER A 60 16.17 -2.10 2.11
C SER A 60 16.68 -2.46 3.50
N SER A 61 15.88 -3.12 4.35
CA SER A 61 16.33 -3.58 5.67
C SER A 61 17.42 -4.65 5.58
N TYR A 62 17.30 -5.60 4.65
CA TYR A 62 18.35 -6.61 4.43
C TYR A 62 19.69 -6.01 3.92
N HIS A 63 19.65 -4.85 3.25
CA HIS A 63 20.87 -4.16 2.79
C HIS A 63 21.55 -3.33 3.89
N ASP A 64 20.77 -2.77 4.83
CA ASP A 64 21.29 -1.98 5.95
C ASP A 64 22.01 -2.86 7.00
N ASP A 65 21.58 -4.13 7.13
CA ASP A 65 22.24 -5.15 7.97
C ASP A 65 23.56 -5.69 7.39
N GLY A 66 23.98 -5.23 6.20
CA GLY A 66 25.12 -5.76 5.43
C GLY A 66 26.36 -4.87 5.35
N PHE A 67 26.38 -3.70 6.01
CA PHE A 67 27.56 -2.83 6.05
C PHE A 67 28.19 -2.78 7.45
N ASP A 68 28.56 -3.96 7.96
CA ASP A 68 29.62 -4.10 8.95
C ASP A 68 30.95 -3.92 8.21
N GLY A 69 31.47 -2.70 8.28
CA GLY A 69 32.88 -2.45 8.03
C GLY A 69 33.72 -3.13 9.11
N SER A 70 34.23 -4.33 8.80
CA SER A 70 35.32 -4.97 9.53
C SER A 70 36.21 -5.77 8.58
N GLY A 71 37.43 -5.26 8.35
CA GLY A 71 38.62 -6.05 7.95
C GLY A 71 38.98 -6.06 6.48
#